data_AF-A0A2V8L3S2-F1
#
_entry.id   AF-A0A2V8L3S2-F1
#
_cell.length_a   1.000
_cell.length_b   1.000
_cell.length_c   1.000
_cell.angle_alpha   90.00
_cell.angle_beta   90.00
_cell.angle_gamma   90.00
#
_symmetry.space_group_name_H-M   'P 1'
#
loop_
_entity.id
_entity.type
_entity.pdbx_description
1 polymer ?
#
loop_
_entity_poly.entity_id
_entity_poly.type
_entity_poly.pdbx_seq_one_letter_code
_entity_poly.pdbx_strand_id
1 'polypeptide(L)'
;MNTGDAVFDGGDVRRWNNSFVGLVNRITTEGGLPYFLAPGNHDVTVAENLDNPQRQQGLRNYLQAMSQLIPPDNARRRLAGYPTYAFGYGNTFVLALDSNIANDATQFEWARKQLEGLNRNRYVNVIAAFHHPVFSSGPHGGPNLELR
;
A
#
# COMPACT_ATOMS: atom_id res chain seq x y z
N MET A 1 4.74 6.25 7.64
CA MET A 1 4.17 5.41 6.58
C MET A 1 5.29 5.07 5.60
N ASN A 2 5.41 3.80 5.22
CA ASN A 2 6.31 3.35 4.16
C ASN A 2 5.49 3.20 2.87
N THR A 3 6.01 3.69 1.74
CA THR A 3 5.31 3.72 0.45
C THR A 3 5.64 2.53 -0.45
N GLY A 4 6.43 1.55 0.00
CA GLY A 4 6.68 0.31 -0.73
C GLY A 4 8.12 -0.18 -0.59
N ASP A 5 8.36 -1.36 -1.16
CA ASP A 5 9.65 -2.06 -1.12
C ASP A 5 10.16 -2.23 0.31
N ALA A 6 9.26 -2.69 1.18
CA ALA A 6 9.60 -3.01 2.55
C ALA A 6 10.56 -4.21 2.63
N VAL A 7 10.53 -5.09 1.63
CA VAL A 7 11.47 -6.18 1.43
C VAL A 7 12.01 -6.18 0.00
N PHE A 8 13.20 -6.74 -0.19
CA PHE A 8 13.84 -6.83 -1.52
C PHE A 8 13.19 -7.88 -2.45
N ASP A 9 12.55 -8.91 -1.89
CA ASP A 9 11.81 -9.92 -2.65
C ASP A 9 10.68 -10.44 -1.78
N GLY A 10 9.46 -9.98 -2.06
CA GLY A 10 8.26 -10.34 -1.32
C GLY A 10 7.76 -11.75 -1.61
N GLY A 11 8.24 -12.39 -2.68
CA GLY A 11 7.96 -13.80 -2.98
C GLY A 11 8.68 -14.75 -2.00
N ASP A 12 9.82 -14.33 -1.44
CA ASP A 12 10.57 -15.09 -0.45
C ASP A 12 10.15 -14.72 0.98
N VAL A 13 9.42 -15.62 1.64
CA VAL A 13 8.94 -15.43 3.03
C VAL A 13 10.07 -15.13 4.03
N ARG A 14 11.30 -15.60 3.76
CA ARG A 14 12.46 -15.33 4.64
C ARG A 14 12.79 -13.84 4.67
N ARG A 15 12.52 -13.09 3.60
CA ARG A 15 12.75 -11.63 3.55
C ARG A 15 11.80 -10.89 4.47
N TRP A 16 10.52 -11.28 4.50
CA TRP A 16 9.55 -10.75 5.46
C TRP A 16 9.97 -11.03 6.90
N ASN A 17 10.35 -12.25 7.23
CA ASN A 17 10.75 -12.61 8.59
C ASN A 17 12.02 -11.88 9.06
N ASN A 18 13.04 -11.82 8.21
CA ASN A 18 14.36 -11.31 8.59
C ASN A 18 14.49 -9.78 8.49
N SER A 19 13.83 -9.15 7.52
CA SER A 19 14.00 -7.72 7.21
C SER A 19 12.82 -6.85 7.61
N PHE A 20 11.64 -7.44 7.82
CA PHE A 20 10.41 -6.68 8.08
C PHE A 20 9.83 -6.95 9.47
N VAL A 21 9.41 -8.18 9.75
CA VAL A 21 8.59 -8.51 10.94
C VAL A 21 9.28 -8.10 12.24
N GLY A 22 10.55 -8.47 12.42
CA GLY A 22 11.29 -8.11 13.63
C GLY A 22 11.41 -6.59 13.83
N LEU A 23 11.71 -5.85 12.76
CA LEU A 23 11.83 -4.39 12.82
C LEU A 23 10.48 -3.72 13.11
N VAL A 24 9.44 -4.13 12.39
CA VAL A 24 8.10 -3.54 12.54
C VAL A 24 7.51 -3.84 13.90
N ASN A 25 7.72 -5.05 14.44
CA ASN A 25 7.31 -5.36 15.81
C ASN A 25 7.96 -4.41 16.82
N ARG A 26 9.26 -4.13 16.71
CA ARG A 26 9.91 -3.17 17.61
C ARG A 26 9.31 -1.77 17.48
N ILE A 27 9.05 -1.31 16.26
CA ILE A 27 8.40 0.00 16.01
C ILE A 27 7.02 0.06 16.68
N THR A 28 6.21 -1.00 16.54
CA THR A 28 4.81 -1.00 16.98
C THR A 28 4.64 -1.35 18.46
N THR A 29 5.46 -2.25 19.01
CA THR A 29 5.33 -2.73 20.40
C THR A 29 6.25 -2.02 21.38
N GLU A 30 7.52 -1.81 21.02
CA GLU A 30 8.48 -1.10 21.89
C GLU A 30 8.35 0.42 21.71
N GLY A 31 8.27 0.87 20.45
CA GLY A 31 8.13 2.28 20.11
C GLY A 31 6.71 2.82 20.25
N GLY A 32 5.70 1.95 20.27
CA GLY A 32 4.29 2.34 20.33
C GLY A 32 3.82 3.14 19.11
N LEU A 33 4.54 3.08 17.99
CA LEU A 33 4.23 3.85 16.78
C LEU A 33 3.44 3.00 15.79
N PRO A 34 2.33 3.52 15.22
CA PRO A 34 1.61 2.81 14.18
C PRO A 34 2.47 2.69 12.91
N TYR A 35 2.44 1.52 12.29
CA TYR A 35 3.13 1.26 11.03
C TYR A 35 2.14 0.97 9.91
N PHE A 36 2.32 1.65 8.78
CA PHE A 36 1.50 1.51 7.58
C PHE A 36 2.40 1.33 6.37
N LEU A 37 2.01 0.43 5.48
CA LEU A 37 2.71 0.09 4.25
C LEU A 37 1.75 0.17 3.06
N ALA A 38 2.16 0.82 1.97
CA ALA A 38 1.63 0.56 0.63
C ALA A 38 2.60 -0.39 -0.08
N PRO A 39 2.12 -1.30 -0.95
CA PRO A 39 3.00 -2.27 -1.59
C PRO A 39 3.86 -1.63 -2.69
N GLY A 40 5.14 -1.99 -2.73
CA GLY A 40 6.05 -1.71 -3.84
C GLY A 40 6.23 -2.89 -4.78
N ASN A 41 6.99 -2.71 -5.85
CA ASN A 41 7.21 -3.77 -6.83
C ASN A 41 8.08 -4.91 -6.29
N HIS A 42 8.96 -4.65 -5.34
CA HIS A 42 9.69 -5.71 -4.67
C HIS A 42 8.80 -6.49 -3.70
N ASP A 43 7.73 -5.89 -3.18
CA ASP A 43 6.83 -6.56 -2.24
C ASP A 43 5.83 -7.50 -2.94
N VAL A 44 5.25 -7.08 -4.08
CA VAL A 44 4.16 -7.81 -4.75
C VAL A 44 4.34 -7.99 -6.26
N THR A 45 5.50 -7.65 -6.82
CA THR A 45 5.83 -7.64 -8.27
C THR A 45 5.18 -6.50 -9.07
N VAL A 46 5.78 -6.16 -10.23
CA VAL A 46 5.24 -5.21 -11.23
C VAL A 46 4.10 -5.78 -12.09
N ALA A 47 3.68 -7.04 -11.88
CA ALA A 47 2.71 -7.66 -12.77
C ALA A 47 1.32 -7.00 -12.61
N GLU A 48 0.80 -6.47 -13.71
CA GLU A 48 -0.57 -5.92 -13.76
C GLU A 48 -1.64 -7.01 -13.72
N ASN A 49 -1.36 -8.17 -14.31
CA ASN A 49 -2.26 -9.32 -14.26
C ASN A 49 -2.33 -9.86 -12.82
N LEU A 50 -3.51 -9.74 -12.22
CA LEU A 50 -3.77 -10.21 -10.86
C LEU A 50 -3.49 -11.71 -10.69
N ASP A 51 -3.73 -12.53 -11.72
CA ASP A 51 -3.55 -13.99 -11.66
C ASP A 51 -2.10 -14.43 -11.88
N ASN A 52 -1.16 -13.49 -12.06
CA ASN A 52 0.25 -13.83 -12.21
C ASN A 52 0.74 -14.63 -10.97
N PRO A 53 1.32 -15.83 -11.14
CA PRO A 53 1.71 -16.67 -10.02
C PRO A 53 2.72 -16.03 -9.06
N GLN A 54 3.66 -15.23 -9.58
CA GLN A 54 4.65 -14.53 -8.77
C GLN A 54 4.00 -13.42 -7.96
N ARG A 55 3.11 -12.64 -8.59
CA ARG A 55 2.28 -11.65 -7.89
C ARG A 55 1.47 -12.27 -6.77
N GLN A 56 0.78 -13.37 -7.07
CA GLN A 56 -0.04 -14.10 -6.09
C GLN A 56 0.80 -14.61 -4.91
N GLN A 57 2.03 -15.06 -5.16
CA GLN A 57 2.95 -15.46 -4.09
C GLN A 57 3.38 -14.26 -3.23
N GLY A 58 3.80 -13.15 -3.84
CA GLY A 58 4.17 -11.93 -3.12
C GLY A 58 3.02 -11.35 -2.32
N LEU A 59 1.83 -11.28 -2.92
CA LEU A 59 0.60 -10.78 -2.29
C LEU A 59 0.20 -11.61 -1.06
N ARG A 60 0.25 -12.95 -1.14
CA ARG A 60 -0.03 -13.81 0.01
C ARG A 60 0.92 -13.51 1.18
N ASN A 61 2.22 -13.42 0.90
CA ASN A 61 3.23 -13.14 1.91
C ASN A 61 3.05 -11.73 2.51
N TYR A 62 2.81 -10.73 1.67
CA TYR A 62 2.52 -9.35 2.08
C TYR A 62 1.32 -9.29 3.03
N LEU A 63 0.19 -9.90 2.63
CA LEU A 63 -1.04 -9.89 3.43
C LEU A 63 -0.88 -10.66 4.74
N GLN A 64 -0.07 -11.73 4.76
CA GLN A 64 0.25 -12.43 5.99
C GLN A 64 1.06 -11.56 6.95
N ALA A 65 2.12 -10.90 6.45
CA ALA A 65 2.97 -10.02 7.25
C ALA A 65 2.24 -8.76 7.76
N MET A 66 1.31 -8.22 6.97
CA MET A 66 0.54 -7.03 7.30
C MET A 66 -0.78 -7.31 8.04
N SER A 67 -1.16 -8.58 8.23
CA SER A 67 -2.50 -8.99 8.69
C SER A 67 -2.97 -8.33 9.99
N GLN A 68 -2.05 -8.00 10.90
CA GLN A 68 -2.35 -7.31 12.17
C GLN A 68 -2.20 -5.79 12.11
N LEU A 69 -1.72 -5.25 10.99
CA LEU A 69 -1.38 -3.83 10.82
C LEU A 69 -2.37 -3.08 9.91
N ILE A 70 -3.12 -3.80 9.07
CA ILE A 70 -4.13 -3.24 8.17
C ILE A 70 -5.53 -3.73 8.57
N PRO A 71 -6.61 -3.05 8.13
CA PRO A 71 -7.96 -3.54 8.38
C PRO A 71 -8.16 -4.98 7.85
N PRO A 72 -9.04 -5.79 8.46
CA PRO A 72 -9.34 -7.13 7.96
C PRO A 72 -9.96 -7.09 6.56
N ASP A 73 -9.89 -8.19 5.82
CA ASP A 73 -10.18 -8.26 4.37
C ASP A 73 -11.59 -7.81 3.95
N ASN A 74 -12.57 -7.93 4.84
CA ASN A 74 -13.95 -7.50 4.63
C ASN A 74 -14.29 -6.15 5.31
N ALA A 75 -13.31 -5.45 5.87
CA ALA A 75 -13.55 -4.15 6.50
C ALA A 75 -13.94 -3.11 5.45
N ARG A 76 -14.81 -2.16 5.83
CA ARG A 76 -15.24 -1.04 4.97
C ARG A 76 -14.07 -0.24 4.36
N ARG A 77 -12.92 -0.19 5.05
CA ARG A 77 -11.73 0.55 4.64
C ARG A 77 -10.62 -0.35 4.08
N ARG A 78 -10.94 -1.56 3.60
CA ARG A 78 -10.03 -2.40 2.82
C ARG A 78 -10.75 -2.93 1.59
N LEU A 79 -10.04 -3.01 0.48
CA LEU A 79 -10.52 -3.71 -0.71
C LEU A 79 -10.22 -5.21 -0.53
N ALA A 80 -11.26 -6.05 -0.56
CA ALA A 80 -11.15 -7.47 -0.29
C ALA A 80 -10.23 -8.17 -1.29
N GLY A 81 -9.26 -8.94 -0.78
CA GLY A 81 -8.24 -9.62 -1.58
C GLY A 81 -7.07 -8.73 -2.03
N TYR A 82 -7.11 -7.42 -1.76
CA TYR A 82 -6.09 -6.48 -2.21
C TYR A 82 -5.25 -5.97 -1.02
N PRO A 83 -4.00 -5.54 -1.28
CA PRO A 83 -3.18 -4.82 -0.30
C PRO A 83 -3.62 -3.34 -0.16
N THR A 84 -4.71 -2.96 -0.83
CA THR A 84 -5.29 -1.61 -0.90
C THR A 84 -6.24 -1.37 0.27
N TYR A 85 -5.97 -0.33 1.05
CA TYR A 85 -6.77 0.02 2.23
C TYR A 85 -6.71 1.52 2.52
N ALA A 86 -7.51 1.94 3.50
CA ALA A 86 -7.57 3.31 3.96
C ALA A 86 -7.69 3.38 5.48
N PHE A 87 -7.33 4.52 6.04
CA PHE A 87 -7.53 4.80 7.46
C PHE A 87 -7.64 6.29 7.72
N GLY A 88 -8.21 6.63 8.89
CA GLY A 88 -8.23 8.00 9.40
C GLY A 88 -7.21 8.14 10.54
N TYR A 89 -6.48 9.25 10.55
CA TYR A 89 -5.57 9.63 11.64
C TYR A 89 -5.76 11.13 11.94
N GLY A 90 -6.38 11.44 13.09
CA GLY A 90 -6.82 12.82 13.39
C GLY A 90 -7.77 13.36 12.32
N ASN A 91 -7.43 14.51 11.73
CA ASN A 91 -8.15 15.15 10.63
C ASN A 91 -7.66 14.73 9.22
N THR A 92 -6.84 13.67 9.15
CA THR A 92 -6.26 13.17 7.90
C THR A 92 -6.85 11.83 7.52
N PHE A 93 -7.20 11.68 6.25
CA PHE A 93 -7.60 10.41 5.65
C PHE A 93 -6.52 9.96 4.68
N VAL A 94 -6.07 8.72 4.82
CA VAL A 94 -4.99 8.16 4.01
C VAL A 94 -5.53 6.99 3.20
N LEU A 95 -5.20 6.97 1.90
CA LEU A 95 -5.40 5.86 0.97
C LEU A 95 -4.05 5.22 0.67
N ALA A 96 -3.88 3.94 1.01
CA ALA A 96 -2.75 3.13 0.57
C ALA A 96 -3.16 2.38 -0.69
N LEU A 97 -2.53 2.69 -1.83
CA LEU A 97 -2.85 2.12 -3.14
C LEU A 97 -1.73 1.21 -3.63
N ASP A 98 -2.11 0.16 -4.36
CA ASP A 98 -1.16 -0.66 -5.10
C ASP A 98 -0.88 -0.06 -6.47
N SER A 99 0.27 0.62 -6.60
CA SER A 99 0.68 1.22 -7.87
C SER A 99 1.21 0.21 -8.89
N ASN A 100 1.35 -1.07 -8.55
CA ASN A 100 1.70 -2.12 -9.52
C ASN A 100 0.53 -2.47 -10.44
N ILE A 101 -0.69 -2.09 -10.05
CA ILE A 101 -1.94 -2.29 -10.79
C ILE A 101 -2.66 -0.96 -10.98
N ALA A 102 -1.93 0.08 -11.39
CA ALA A 102 -2.46 1.44 -11.52
C ALA A 102 -3.70 1.53 -12.44
N ASN A 103 -3.82 0.62 -13.41
CA ASN A 103 -4.92 0.52 -14.35
C ASN A 103 -6.08 -0.39 -13.90
N ASP A 104 -6.03 -0.98 -12.70
CA ASP A 104 -7.09 -1.87 -12.22
C ASP A 104 -8.37 -1.09 -11.87
N ALA A 105 -9.43 -1.37 -12.63
CA ALA A 105 -10.71 -0.68 -12.49
C ALA A 105 -11.37 -0.95 -11.12
N THR A 106 -11.13 -2.12 -10.52
CA THR A 106 -11.68 -2.49 -9.21
C THR A 106 -11.07 -1.62 -8.11
N GLN A 107 -9.75 -1.46 -8.09
CA GLN A 107 -9.05 -0.56 -7.20
C GLN A 107 -9.50 0.89 -7.39
N PHE A 108 -9.59 1.36 -8.64
CA PHE A 108 -10.05 2.71 -8.95
C PHE A 108 -11.46 2.99 -8.39
N GLU A 109 -12.43 2.12 -8.71
CA GLU A 109 -13.81 2.28 -8.26
C GLU A 109 -13.95 2.21 -6.74
N TRP A 110 -13.16 1.36 -6.09
CA TRP A 110 -13.11 1.31 -4.64
C TRP A 110 -12.56 2.63 -4.07
N ALA A 111 -11.43 3.13 -4.57
CA ALA A 111 -10.82 4.38 -4.09
C ALA A 111 -11.76 5.58 -4.29
N ARG A 112 -12.42 5.66 -5.46
CA ARG A 112 -13.45 6.67 -5.75
C ARG A 112 -14.56 6.65 -4.69
N LYS A 113 -15.13 5.48 -4.39
CA LYS A 113 -16.18 5.33 -3.35
C LYS A 113 -15.70 5.73 -1.95
N GLN A 114 -14.43 5.47 -1.61
CA GLN A 114 -13.87 5.89 -0.32
C GLN A 114 -13.83 7.42 -0.19
N LEU A 115 -13.53 8.13 -1.28
CA LEU A 115 -13.46 9.59 -1.34
C LEU A 115 -14.85 10.24 -1.41
N GLU A 116 -15.76 9.72 -2.21
CA GLU A 116 -17.13 10.23 -2.32
C GLU A 116 -17.91 10.11 -1.01
N GLY A 117 -17.70 9.00 -0.28
CA GLY A 117 -18.30 8.80 1.04
C GLY A 117 -17.54 9.48 2.18
N LEU A 118 -16.51 10.28 1.90
CA LEU A 118 -15.66 10.88 2.93
C LEU A 118 -16.32 12.12 3.54
N ASN A 119 -16.52 12.12 4.85
CA ASN A 119 -16.90 13.34 5.57
C ASN A 119 -15.72 14.33 5.57
N ARG A 120 -15.75 15.31 4.66
CA ARG A 120 -14.70 16.34 4.51
C ARG A 120 -14.62 17.36 5.64
N ASN A 121 -15.68 17.50 6.45
CA ASN A 121 -15.63 18.32 7.67
C ASN A 121 -14.78 17.64 8.75
N ARG A 122 -14.74 16.30 8.75
CA ARG A 122 -13.88 15.52 9.66
C ARG A 122 -12.47 15.35 9.10
N TYR A 123 -12.36 14.98 7.84
CA TYR A 123 -11.08 14.70 7.18
C TYR A 123 -10.76 15.80 6.16
N VAL A 124 -10.08 16.83 6.65
CA VAL A 124 -9.67 17.99 5.86
C VAL A 124 -8.54 17.57 4.91
N ASN A 125 -7.55 16.86 5.46
CA ASN A 125 -6.39 16.38 4.72
C ASN A 125 -6.69 15.02 4.11
N VAL A 126 -6.35 14.86 2.83
CA VAL A 126 -6.43 13.58 2.11
C VAL A 126 -5.05 13.29 1.53
N ILE A 127 -4.52 12.11 1.83
CA ILE A 127 -3.22 11.65 1.36
C ILE A 127 -3.43 10.37 0.57
N ALA A 128 -2.88 10.29 -0.64
CA ALA A 128 -2.70 9.05 -1.37
C ALA A 128 -1.24 8.63 -1.24
N ALA A 129 -1.00 7.39 -0.84
CA ALA A 129 0.33 6.82 -0.64
C ALA A 129 0.45 5.54 -1.47
N PHE A 130 1.50 5.50 -2.29
CA PHE A 130 1.76 4.43 -3.24
C PHE A 130 3.24 4.49 -3.66
N HIS A 131 3.73 3.42 -4.28
CA HIS A 131 5.16 3.23 -4.52
C HIS A 131 5.68 3.97 -5.76
N HIS A 132 5.02 3.78 -6.91
CA HIS A 132 5.47 4.36 -8.16
C HIS A 132 5.05 5.83 -8.28
N PRO A 133 5.99 6.79 -8.40
CA PRO A 133 5.63 8.20 -8.47
C PRO A 133 4.92 8.54 -9.79
N VAL A 134 3.88 9.37 -9.72
CA VAL A 134 3.22 9.91 -10.92
C VAL A 134 4.16 10.87 -11.68
N PHE A 135 4.97 11.63 -10.94
CA PHE A 135 5.98 12.54 -11.46
C PHE A 135 7.29 12.32 -10.73
N SER A 136 8.39 12.18 -11.46
CA SER A 136 9.72 12.02 -10.86
C SER A 136 10.80 12.50 -11.83
N SER A 137 11.77 13.25 -11.30
CA SER A 137 12.99 13.62 -12.01
C SER A 137 14.10 12.57 -11.91
N GLY A 138 13.83 11.45 -11.23
CA GLY A 138 14.75 10.35 -11.08
C GLY A 138 14.85 9.47 -12.33
N PRO A 139 15.91 8.66 -12.46
CA PRO A 139 16.18 7.84 -13.65
C PRO A 139 15.12 6.76 -13.92
N HIS A 140 14.25 6.49 -12.94
CA HIS A 140 13.16 5.51 -13.00
C HIS A 140 11.78 6.17 -12.93
N GLY A 141 11.70 7.50 -13.06
CA GLY A 141 10.45 8.25 -13.17
C GLY A 141 9.88 8.23 -14.59
N GLY A 142 8.56 8.28 -14.72
CA GLY A 142 7.90 8.55 -15.99
C GLY A 142 8.30 9.92 -16.60
N PRO A 143 7.73 10.33 -17.74
CA PRO A 143 8.17 11.53 -18.45
C PRO A 143 8.20 12.77 -17.53
N ASN A 144 9.29 13.52 -17.58
CA ASN A 144 9.43 14.81 -16.89
C ASN A 144 8.31 15.75 -17.35
N LEU A 145 7.30 15.99 -16.51
CA LEU A 145 6.31 17.03 -16.74
C LEU A 145 6.84 18.32 -16.12
N GLU A 146 7.56 19.12 -16.90
CA GLU A 146 7.79 20.53 -16.54
C GLU A 146 6.49 21.30 -16.78
N LEU A 147 5.73 21.54 -15.71
CA LEU A 147 4.64 22.53 -15.74
C LEU A 147 5.29 23.93 -15.77
N ARG A 148 5.36 24.53 -16.96
CA ARG A 148 5.61 25.97 -17.10
C ARG A 148 4.37 26.77 -16.78
#